data_AF-A0A933MVZ5-F1
#
_entry.id   AF-A0A933MVZ5-F1
#
_cell.length_a   1.000
_cell.length_b   1.000
_cell.length_c   1.000
_cell.angle_alpha   90.00
_cell.angle_beta   90.00
_cell.angle_gamma   90.00
#
_symmetry.space_group_name_H-M   'P 1'
#
loop_
_entity.id
_entity.type
_entity.pdbx_description
1 polymer ?
#
loop_
_entity_poly.entity_id
_entity_poly.type
_entity_poly.pdbx_seq_one_letter_code
_entity_poly.pdbx_strand_id
1 'polypeptide(L)'
;MEKETSKNEILEAINEFSTKVDERFDKVDERFDKVDERFNRLEGRVGKIEAGMVTKDYLDDKLADLRGDLVVLMRKEDTKMVKLIEILKRRAVITAAEEKEILSMEPFAKLYA
;
A
#
# COMPACT_ATOMS: atom_id res chain seq x y z
N MET A 1 64.26 23.25 -40.11
CA MET A 1 64.19 23.41 -38.64
C MET A 1 62.85 23.99 -38.20
N GLU A 2 62.43 25.21 -38.61
CA GLU A 2 61.16 25.82 -38.11
C GLU A 2 59.88 24.99 -38.36
N LYS A 3 59.74 24.36 -39.54
CA LYS A 3 58.59 23.48 -39.84
C LYS A 3 58.57 22.18 -39.03
N GLU A 4 59.70 21.78 -38.49
CA GLU A 4 59.87 20.55 -37.72
C GLU A 4 59.59 20.80 -36.25
N THR A 5 60.05 21.94 -35.72
CA THR A 5 59.66 22.45 -34.40
C THR A 5 58.15 22.68 -34.28
N SER A 6 57.50 23.28 -35.28
CA SER A 6 56.05 23.50 -35.25
C SER A 6 55.23 22.19 -35.25
N LYS A 7 55.70 21.13 -35.91
CA LYS A 7 55.03 19.81 -35.86
C LYS A 7 55.16 19.18 -34.48
N ASN A 8 56.32 19.33 -33.83
CA ASN A 8 56.56 18.79 -32.50
C ASN A 8 55.68 19.49 -31.45
N GLU A 9 55.52 20.80 -31.52
CA GLU A 9 54.62 21.57 -30.65
C GLU A 9 53.17 21.11 -30.77
N ILE A 10 52.69 20.86 -32.01
CA ILE A 10 51.34 20.34 -32.25
C ILE A 10 51.18 18.93 -31.65
N LEU A 11 52.19 18.07 -31.78
CA LEU A 11 52.17 16.72 -31.18
C LEU A 11 52.14 16.77 -29.65
N GLU A 12 52.90 17.68 -29.04
CA GLU A 12 52.88 17.90 -27.59
C GLU A 12 51.50 18.36 -27.11
N ALA A 13 50.89 19.33 -27.81
CA ALA A 13 49.55 19.80 -27.49
C ALA A 13 48.47 18.71 -27.63
N ILE A 14 48.58 17.86 -28.66
CA ILE A 14 47.68 16.70 -28.85
C ILE A 14 47.85 15.69 -27.71
N ASN A 15 49.09 15.37 -27.32
CA ASN A 15 49.36 14.44 -26.22
C ASN A 15 48.80 14.97 -24.89
N GLU A 16 48.99 16.27 -24.59
CA GLU A 16 48.44 16.89 -23.39
C GLU A 16 46.90 16.86 -23.40
N PHE A 17 46.28 17.15 -24.54
CA PHE A 17 44.82 17.04 -24.70
C PHE A 17 44.33 15.61 -24.50
N SER A 18 45.01 14.61 -25.09
CA SER A 18 44.65 13.21 -24.95
C SER A 18 44.69 12.79 -23.48
N THR A 19 45.77 13.09 -22.75
CA THR A 19 45.88 12.79 -21.32
C THR A 19 44.75 13.43 -20.51
N LYS A 20 44.43 14.71 -20.78
CA LYS A 20 43.31 15.39 -20.11
C LYS A 20 41.95 14.77 -20.43
N VAL A 21 41.79 14.24 -21.64
CA VAL A 21 40.56 13.54 -22.05
C VAL A 21 40.46 12.21 -21.32
N ASP A 22 41.54 11.43 -21.27
CA ASP A 22 41.60 10.14 -20.56
C ASP A 22 41.26 10.32 -19.07
N GLU A 23 41.87 11.31 -18.39
CA GLU A 23 41.55 11.64 -17.00
C GLU A 23 40.07 12.01 -16.77
N ARG A 24 39.42 12.61 -17.77
CA ARG A 24 37.99 12.93 -17.71
C ARG A 24 37.12 11.71 -17.91
N PHE A 25 37.54 10.77 -18.77
CA PHE A 25 36.84 9.50 -18.96
C PHE A 25 36.94 8.62 -17.72
N ASP A 26 38.11 8.53 -17.08
CA ASP A 26 38.26 7.80 -15.80
C ASP A 26 37.30 8.34 -14.73
N LYS A 27 37.18 9.67 -14.61
CA LYS A 27 36.21 10.31 -13.70
C LYS A 27 34.75 10.05 -14.07
N VAL A 28 34.46 9.83 -15.36
CA VAL A 28 33.12 9.48 -15.82
C VAL A 28 32.81 8.03 -15.44
N ASP A 29 33.76 7.11 -15.63
CA ASP A 29 33.61 5.70 -15.25
C ASP A 29 33.39 5.55 -13.73
N GLU A 30 34.19 6.24 -12.90
CA GLU A 30 33.98 6.27 -11.45
C GLU A 30 32.59 6.80 -11.04
N ARG A 31 32.03 7.73 -11.82
CA ARG A 31 30.68 8.25 -11.57
C ARG A 31 29.61 7.24 -11.98
N PHE A 32 29.83 6.48 -13.04
CA PHE A 32 28.93 5.42 -13.46
C PHE A 32 28.91 4.28 -12.43
N ASP A 33 30.07 3.86 -11.91
CA ASP A 33 30.14 2.86 -10.83
C ASP A 33 29.30 3.28 -9.60
N LYS A 34 29.43 4.55 -9.19
CA LYS A 34 28.63 5.11 -8.08
C LYS A 34 27.13 5.18 -8.39
N VAL A 35 26.76 5.36 -9.65
CA VAL A 35 25.35 5.34 -10.07
C VAL A 35 24.80 3.92 -9.98
N ASP A 36 25.54 2.92 -10.45
CA ASP A 36 25.15 1.51 -10.39
C ASP A 36 24.97 1.04 -8.95
N GLU A 37 25.88 1.41 -8.04
CA GLU A 37 25.71 1.14 -6.61
C GLU A 37 24.45 1.77 -6.01
N ARG A 38 24.07 2.97 -6.48
CA ARG A 38 22.83 3.63 -6.04
C ARG A 38 21.60 2.93 -6.58
N PHE A 39 21.62 2.47 -7.84
CA PHE A 39 20.53 1.69 -8.42
C PHE A 39 20.34 0.36 -7.71
N ASN A 40 21.41 -0.39 -7.44
CA ASN A 40 21.35 -1.64 -6.67
C ASN A 40 20.71 -1.44 -5.28
N ARG A 41 21.08 -0.35 -4.59
CA ARG A 41 20.44 0.02 -3.31
C ARG A 41 18.97 0.40 -3.46
N LEU A 42 18.59 1.07 -4.55
CA LEU A 42 17.21 1.43 -4.83
C LEU A 42 16.35 0.21 -5.13
N GLU A 43 16.83 -0.72 -5.95
CA GLU A 43 16.15 -2.00 -6.22
C GLU A 43 15.90 -2.77 -4.93
N GLY A 44 16.91 -2.88 -4.06
CA GLY A 44 16.74 -3.53 -2.75
C GLY A 44 15.72 -2.84 -1.84
N ARG A 45 15.56 -1.51 -1.94
CA ARG A 45 14.54 -0.75 -1.19
C ARG A 45 13.15 -0.93 -1.78
N VAL A 46 13.03 -0.91 -3.11
CA VAL A 46 11.77 -1.12 -3.82
C VAL A 46 11.26 -2.53 -3.57
N GLY A 47 12.11 -3.55 -3.67
CA GLY A 47 11.71 -4.93 -3.37
C GLY A 47 11.21 -5.12 -1.93
N LYS A 48 11.78 -4.40 -0.94
CA LYS A 48 11.26 -4.41 0.43
C LYS A 48 9.90 -3.72 0.57
N ILE A 49 9.68 -2.64 -0.18
CA ILE A 49 8.38 -1.95 -0.22
C ILE A 49 7.34 -2.86 -0.85
N GLU A 50 7.64 -3.46 -2.00
CA GLU A 50 6.75 -4.39 -2.70
C GLU A 50 6.39 -5.60 -1.83
N ALA A 51 7.36 -6.18 -1.12
CA ALA A 51 7.11 -7.30 -0.21
C ALA A 51 6.28 -6.93 1.03
N GLY A 52 6.34 -5.67 1.47
CA GLY A 52 5.58 -5.17 2.62
C GLY A 52 4.23 -4.54 2.26
N MET A 53 3.97 -4.28 0.97
CA MET A 53 2.73 -3.69 0.52
C MET A 53 1.60 -4.71 0.58
N VAL A 54 0.50 -4.28 1.20
CA VAL A 54 -0.75 -5.03 1.20
C VAL A 54 -1.56 -4.58 0.00
N THR A 55 -2.11 -5.52 -0.77
CA THR A 55 -2.96 -5.20 -1.92
C THR A 55 -4.33 -4.76 -1.46
N LYS A 56 -4.98 -3.92 -2.26
CA LYS A 56 -6.39 -3.56 -2.04
C LYS A 56 -7.27 -4.81 -1.96
N ASP A 57 -7.05 -5.77 -2.84
CA ASP A 57 -7.80 -7.02 -2.88
C ASP A 57 -7.71 -7.79 -1.55
N TYR A 58 -6.52 -7.86 -0.94
CA TYR A 58 -6.37 -8.49 0.38
C TYR A 58 -7.18 -7.76 1.46
N LEU A 59 -7.19 -6.42 1.43
CA LEU A 59 -7.99 -5.64 2.39
C LEU A 59 -9.49 -5.81 2.14
N ASP A 60 -9.92 -5.81 0.88
CA ASP A 60 -11.33 -6.01 0.51
C ASP A 60 -11.82 -7.39 0.97
N ASP A 61 -11.00 -8.44 0.83
CA ASP A 61 -11.30 -9.78 1.35
C ASP A 61 -11.43 -9.80 2.88
N LYS A 62 -10.47 -9.20 3.61
CA LYS A 62 -10.53 -9.13 5.08
C LYS A 62 -11.69 -8.28 5.59
N LEU A 63 -12.07 -7.24 4.86
CA LEU A 63 -13.24 -6.43 5.18
C LEU A 63 -14.54 -7.20 4.91
N ALA A 64 -14.59 -8.01 3.86
CA ALA A 64 -15.73 -8.87 3.57
C ALA A 64 -15.94 -9.90 4.69
N ASP A 65 -14.86 -10.57 5.14
CA ASP A 65 -14.87 -11.50 6.28
C ASP A 65 -15.40 -10.82 7.55
N LEU A 66 -14.80 -9.69 7.93
CA LEU A 66 -15.18 -8.94 9.13
C LEU A 66 -16.64 -8.48 9.07
N ARG A 67 -17.10 -7.97 7.91
CA ARG A 67 -18.50 -7.58 7.72
C ARG A 67 -19.42 -8.79 7.86
N GLY A 68 -19.02 -9.96 7.37
CA GLY A 68 -19.74 -11.22 7.54
C GLY A 68 -19.89 -11.59 9.01
N ASP A 69 -18.80 -11.56 9.77
CA ASP A 69 -18.79 -11.85 11.20
C ASP A 69 -19.71 -10.91 11.99
N LEU A 70 -19.67 -9.60 11.69
CA LEU A 70 -20.56 -8.61 12.29
C LEU A 70 -22.03 -8.90 11.99
N VAL A 71 -22.37 -9.26 10.74
CA VAL A 71 -23.75 -9.64 10.38
C VAL A 71 -24.22 -10.87 11.16
N VAL A 72 -23.35 -11.87 11.35
CA VAL A 72 -23.66 -13.07 12.13
C VAL A 72 -23.89 -12.72 13.61
N LEU A 73 -23.05 -11.85 14.19
CA LEU A 73 -23.21 -11.40 15.57
C LEU A 73 -24.51 -10.62 15.78
N MET A 74 -24.80 -9.64 14.90
CA MET A 74 -26.04 -8.86 14.97
C MET A 74 -27.28 -9.77 14.92
N ARG A 75 -27.33 -10.74 13.99
CA ARG A 75 -28.45 -11.70 13.91
C ARG A 75 -28.62 -12.55 15.17
N LYS A 76 -27.51 -12.93 15.83
CA LYS A 76 -27.56 -13.69 17.09
C LYS A 76 -28.09 -12.81 18.23
N GLU A 77 -27.68 -11.55 18.29
CA GLU A 77 -28.22 -10.58 19.24
C GLU A 77 -29.70 -10.33 18.99
N ASP A 78 -30.11 -10.22 17.73
CA ASP A 78 -31.51 -10.05 17.37
C ASP A 78 -32.37 -11.22 17.86
N THR A 79 -31.87 -12.45 17.67
CA THR A 79 -32.54 -13.66 18.14
C THR A 79 -32.71 -13.67 19.65
N LYS A 80 -31.71 -13.20 20.41
CA LYS A 80 -31.77 -13.10 21.87
C LYS A 80 -32.76 -12.03 22.31
N MET A 81 -32.76 -10.87 21.67
CA MET A 81 -33.68 -9.76 21.92
C MET A 81 -35.13 -10.16 21.64
N VAL A 82 -35.41 -10.81 20.51
CA VAL A 82 -36.77 -11.32 20.19
C VAL A 82 -37.26 -12.27 21.28
N LYS A 83 -36.42 -13.22 21.73
CA LYS A 83 -36.77 -14.11 22.85
C LYS A 83 -37.04 -13.36 24.14
N LEU A 84 -36.28 -12.30 24.43
CA LEU A 84 -36.50 -11.47 25.61
C LEU A 84 -37.85 -10.74 25.53
N ILE A 85 -38.18 -10.16 24.38
CA ILE A 85 -39.47 -9.48 24.13
C ILE A 85 -40.63 -10.46 24.32
N GLU A 86 -40.53 -11.68 23.78
CA GLU A 86 -41.54 -12.74 23.99
C GLU A 86 -41.73 -13.07 25.48
N ILE A 87 -40.63 -13.14 26.25
CA ILE A 87 -40.69 -13.38 27.70
C ILE A 87 -41.37 -12.21 28.43
N LEU A 88 -41.04 -10.97 28.08
CA LEU A 88 -41.62 -9.77 28.69
C LEU A 88 -43.11 -9.66 28.41
N LYS A 89 -43.53 -9.91 27.17
CA LYS A 89 -44.94 -9.98 26.76
C LYS A 89 -45.70 -11.07 27.53
N ARG A 90 -45.14 -12.28 27.61
CA ARG A 90 -45.75 -13.40 28.36
C ARG A 90 -45.93 -13.08 29.85
N ARG A 91 -45.01 -12.30 30.42
CA ARG A 91 -45.09 -11.83 31.82
C ARG A 91 -45.96 -10.58 31.98
N ALA A 92 -46.58 -10.08 30.91
CA ALA A 92 -47.37 -8.85 30.88
C ALA A 92 -46.61 -7.61 31.40
N VAL A 93 -45.28 -7.57 31.19
CA VAL A 93 -44.43 -6.43 31.55
C VAL A 93 -44.49 -5.33 30.47
N ILE A 94 -44.73 -5.72 29.22
CA ILE A 94 -44.89 -4.82 28.07
C ILE A 94 -46.21 -5.13 27.34
N THR A 95 -46.76 -4.11 26.68
CA THR A 95 -47.97 -4.16 25.86
C THR A 95 -47.65 -4.60 24.43
N ALA A 96 -48.68 -5.01 23.67
CA ALA A 96 -48.54 -5.34 22.25
C ALA A 96 -48.13 -4.13 21.38
N ALA A 97 -48.44 -2.92 21.83
CA ALA A 97 -48.01 -1.69 21.16
C ALA A 97 -46.50 -1.49 21.32
N GLU A 98 -45.99 -1.65 22.55
CA GLU A 98 -44.55 -1.53 22.86
C GLU A 98 -43.73 -2.65 22.19
N GLU A 99 -44.24 -3.88 22.13
CA GLU A 99 -43.62 -4.97 21.36
C GLU A 99 -43.47 -4.59 19.88
N LYS A 100 -44.55 -4.08 19.26
CA LYS A 100 -44.55 -3.69 17.85
C LYS A 100 -43.58 -2.54 17.60
N GLU A 101 -43.51 -1.57 18.52
CA GLU A 101 -42.57 -0.46 18.47
C GLU A 101 -41.12 -0.95 18.52
N ILE A 102 -40.75 -1.78 19.51
CA ILE A 102 -39.40 -2.33 19.68
C ILE A 102 -38.99 -3.17 18.46
N LEU A 103 -39.89 -4.03 17.96
CA LEU A 103 -39.63 -4.86 16.78
C LEU A 103 -39.57 -4.07 15.46
N SER A 104 -40.00 -2.80 15.45
CA SER A 104 -39.89 -1.93 14.27
C SER A 104 -38.57 -1.15 14.20
N MET A 105 -37.80 -1.13 15.28
CA MET A 105 -36.49 -0.46 15.34
C MET A 105 -35.43 -1.26 14.60
N GLU A 106 -34.45 -0.60 13.97
CA GLU A 106 -33.22 -1.27 13.50
C GLU A 106 -32.47 -1.85 14.72
N PRO A 107 -31.92 -3.09 14.66
CA PRO A 107 -31.70 -3.95 13.48
C PRO A 107 -32.87 -4.89 13.18
N PHE A 108 -33.98 -4.78 13.93
CA PHE A 108 -35.10 -5.71 13.97
C PHE A 108 -36.08 -5.57 12.82
N ALA A 109 -35.78 -4.77 11.79
CA ALA A 109 -36.71 -4.40 10.72
C ALA A 109 -37.19 -5.64 9.93
N LYS A 110 -38.11 -6.40 10.53
CA LYS A 110 -38.92 -7.39 9.86
C LYS A 110 -39.87 -6.58 9.02
N LEU A 111 -39.63 -6.55 7.72
CA LEU A 111 -40.61 -6.16 6.73
C LEU A 111 -41.82 -7.07 6.95
N TYR A 112 -42.79 -6.62 7.74
CA TYR A 112 -44.10 -7.22 7.82
C TYR A 112 -44.77 -6.93 6.47
N ALA A 113 -44.57 -7.83 5.51
CA ALA A 113 -45.41 -7.95 4.33
C ALA A 113 -46.76 -8.56 4.73
#